data_AF-A0A496VLB5-F1
#
_entry.id   AF-A0A496VLB5-F1
#
_cell.length_a   1.000
_cell.length_b   1.000
_cell.length_c   1.000
_cell.angle_alpha   90.00
_cell.angle_beta   90.00
_cell.angle_gamma   90.00
#
_symmetry.space_group_name_H-M   'P 1'
#
loop_
_entity.id
_entity.type
_entity.pdbx_description
1 polymer ?
#
loop_
_entity_poly.entity_id
_entity_poly.type
_entity_poly.pdbx_seq_one_letter_code
_entity_poly.pdbx_strand_id
1 'polypeptide(L)'
;MLLTRVERHIVDVNQPLIDLSYASKNLYNCATFIMRQNFIKNHKIINYFTMDKIIKRDYPEVYKGLPAQSSQQVLRLIEKNWKSFFKANQEYKKNPDKFKG
;
A
#
# COMPACT_ATOMS: atom_id res chain seq x y z
N MET A 1 -8.60 -28.77 -17.86
CA MET A 1 -9.49 -27.75 -17.27
C MET A 1 -9.38 -26.50 -18.12
N LEU A 2 -10.45 -26.11 -18.83
CA LEU A 2 -10.47 -24.86 -19.60
C LEU A 2 -10.66 -23.71 -18.60
N LEU A 3 -9.65 -22.85 -18.46
CA LEU A 3 -9.78 -21.62 -17.67
C LEU A 3 -10.71 -20.66 -18.42
N THR A 4 -11.93 -20.51 -17.91
CA THR A 4 -12.85 -19.45 -18.35
C THR A 4 -12.19 -18.11 -18.04
N ARG A 5 -11.95 -17.32 -19.09
CA ARG A 5 -11.35 -16.00 -18.99
C ARG A 5 -12.21 -15.13 -18.07
N VAL A 6 -11.65 -14.68 -16.94
CA VAL A 6 -12.29 -13.67 -16.07
C VAL A 6 -12.52 -12.37 -16.84
N GLU A 7 -13.47 -11.55 -16.39
CA GLU A 7 -13.80 -10.25 -16.99
C GLU A 7 -12.53 -9.46 -17.35
N ARG A 8 -12.39 -9.11 -18.63
CA ARG A 8 -11.29 -8.30 -19.12
C ARG A 8 -11.80 -6.89 -19.39
N HIS A 9 -11.29 -5.93 -18.62
CA HIS A 9 -11.47 -4.52 -18.90
C HIS A 9 -10.30 -4.06 -19.77
N ILE A 10 -10.58 -3.74 -21.04
CA ILE A 10 -9.60 -3.11 -21.93
C ILE A 10 -9.79 -1.61 -21.79
N VAL A 11 -8.76 -0.92 -21.32
CA VAL A 11 -8.73 0.53 -21.21
C VAL A 11 -7.80 1.04 -22.28
N ASP A 12 -8.28 1.92 -23.16
CA ASP A 12 -7.43 2.59 -24.14
C ASP A 12 -6.37 3.43 -23.43
N VAL A 13 -5.26 3.70 -24.12
CA VAL A 13 -4.16 4.50 -23.55
C VAL A 13 -4.70 5.86 -23.10
N ASN A 14 -4.64 6.09 -21.80
CA ASN A 14 -5.11 7.31 -21.16
C ASN A 14 -3.99 7.85 -20.27
N GLN A 15 -3.31 8.89 -20.76
CA GLN A 15 -2.14 9.46 -20.10
C GLN A 15 -2.43 9.92 -18.66
N PRO A 16 -3.54 10.65 -18.38
CA PRO A 16 -3.92 10.98 -17.01
C PRO A 16 -4.04 9.77 -16.07
N LEU A 17 -4.64 8.66 -16.51
CA LEU A 17 -4.76 7.45 -15.69
C LEU A 17 -3.40 6.81 -15.43
N ILE A 18 -2.51 6.83 -16.42
CA ILE A 18 -1.14 6.34 -16.30
C ILE A 18 -0.37 7.18 -15.27
N ASP A 19 -0.45 8.51 -15.36
CA ASP A 19 0.25 9.43 -14.47
C ASP A 19 -0.22 9.29 -13.01
N LEU A 20 -1.54 9.19 -12.80
CA LEU A 20 -2.13 8.93 -11.48
C LEU A 20 -1.70 7.57 -10.92
N SER A 21 -1.62 6.55 -11.78
CA SER A 21 -1.14 5.21 -11.38
C SER A 21 0.31 5.26 -10.92
N TYR A 22 1.16 5.98 -11.63
CA TYR A 22 2.56 6.19 -11.24
C TYR A 22 2.67 6.97 -9.92
N ALA A 23 1.90 8.06 -9.76
CA ALA A 23 1.89 8.84 -8.52
C ALA A 23 1.45 8.00 -7.32
N SER A 24 0.39 7.19 -7.46
CA SER A 24 -0.08 6.25 -6.44
C SER A 24 0.98 5.21 -6.08
N LYS A 25 1.63 4.61 -7.08
CA LYS A 25 2.75 3.66 -6.86
C LYS A 25 3.88 4.31 -6.07
N ASN A 26 4.27 5.53 -6.42
CA ASN A 26 5.37 6.24 -5.78
C ASN A 26 5.04 6.55 -4.31
N LEU A 27 3.82 7.02 -4.02
CA LEU A 27 3.35 7.23 -2.66
C LEU A 27 3.33 5.93 -1.85
N TYR A 28 2.82 4.84 -2.44
CA TYR A 28 2.77 3.54 -1.77
C TYR A 28 4.18 3.04 -1.42
N ASN A 29 5.11 3.12 -2.38
CA ASN A 29 6.49 2.68 -2.19
C ASN A 29 7.23 3.52 -1.13
N CYS A 30 7.07 4.85 -1.18
CA CYS A 30 7.67 5.77 -0.20
C CYS A 30 7.20 5.43 1.22
N ALA A 31 5.89 5.39 1.45
CA ALA A 31 5.34 5.10 2.77
C ALA A 31 5.65 3.68 3.25
N THR A 32 5.64 2.68 2.35
CA THR A 32 6.04 1.30 2.70
C THR A 32 7.51 1.21 3.07
N PHE A 33 8.39 1.94 2.38
CA PHE A 33 9.80 2.02 2.72
C PHE A 33 9.99 2.59 4.14
N ILE A 34 9.37 3.74 4.45
CA ILE A 34 9.45 4.37 5.78
C ILE A 34 8.92 3.42 6.87
N MET A 35 7.76 2.81 6.63
CA MET A 35 7.18 1.81 7.53
C MET A 35 8.17 0.67 7.81
N ARG A 36 8.78 0.10 6.76
CA ARG A 36 9.76 -0.98 6.86
C ARG A 36 11.01 -0.54 7.62
N GLN A 37 11.56 0.64 7.34
CA GLN A 37 12.73 1.15 8.04
C GLN A 37 12.45 1.32 9.54
N ASN A 38 11.29 1.86 9.90
CA ASN A 38 10.88 1.99 11.30
C ASN A 38 10.67 0.63 11.97
N PHE A 39 10.09 -0.33 11.24
CA PHE A 39 9.93 -1.68 11.77
C PHE A 39 11.26 -2.40 12.00
N ILE A 40 12.23 -2.28 11.09
CA ILE A 40 13.55 -2.89 11.24
C ILE A 40 14.30 -2.30 12.44
N LYS A 41 14.26 -0.97 12.60
CA LYS A 41 15.02 -0.28 13.66
C LYS A 41 14.34 -0.34 15.03
N ASN A 42 13.02 -0.21 15.06
CA ASN A 42 12.27 0.06 16.29
C ASN A 42 11.22 -1.01 16.59
N HIS A 43 11.04 -2.01 15.73
CA HIS A 43 10.01 -3.05 15.82
C HIS A 43 8.59 -2.53 15.97
N LYS A 44 8.32 -1.34 15.41
CA LYS A 44 7.03 -0.65 15.49
C LYS A 44 6.47 -0.37 14.10
N ILE A 45 5.15 -0.46 13.97
CA ILE A 45 4.42 0.08 12.82
C ILE A 45 4.06 1.54 13.08
N ILE A 46 3.96 2.31 12.01
CA ILE A 46 3.53 3.71 12.01
C ILE A 46 2.04 3.72 11.67
N ASN A 47 1.22 4.38 12.50
CA ASN A 47 -0.20 4.55 12.20
C ASN A 47 -0.41 5.56 11.06
N TYR A 48 -1.59 5.53 10.45
CA TYR A 48 -1.96 6.44 9.36
C TYR A 48 -1.69 7.92 9.67
N PHE A 49 -2.09 8.41 10.85
CA PHE A 49 -1.97 9.83 11.18
C PHE A 49 -0.52 10.30 11.25
N THR A 50 0.36 9.48 11.81
CA THR A 50 1.79 9.75 11.84
C THR A 50 2.40 9.67 10.45
N MET A 51 2.02 8.66 9.65
CA MET A 51 2.52 8.52 8.28
C MET A 51 2.09 9.70 7.39
N ASP A 52 0.84 10.14 7.49
CA ASP A 52 0.33 11.30 6.74
C ASP A 52 1.10 12.58 7.07
N LYS A 53 1.43 12.81 8.35
CA LYS A 53 2.28 13.94 8.77
C LYS A 53 3.70 13.83 8.23
N ILE A 54 4.32 12.65 8.29
CA ILE A 54 5.68 12.41 7.78
C ILE A 54 5.72 12.70 6.28
N ILE A 55 4.82 12.08 5.50
CA ILE A 55 4.84 12.23 4.03
C ILE A 55 4.56 13.68 3.62
N LYS A 56 3.59 14.36 4.26
CA LYS A 56 3.31 15.78 3.96
C LYS A 56 4.50 16.70 4.21
N ARG A 57 5.29 16.42 5.25
CA ARG A 57 6.42 17.25 5.68
C ARG A 57 7.67 16.94 4.87
N ASP A 58 8.02 15.66 4.77
CA ASP A 58 9.32 15.21 4.29
C ASP A 58 9.33 14.84 2.80
N TYR A 59 8.15 14.53 2.23
CA TYR A 59 7.98 14.12 0.83
C TYR A 59 6.76 14.83 0.18
N PRO A 60 6.68 16.17 0.25
CA PRO A 60 5.52 16.92 -0.22
C PRO A 60 5.23 16.73 -1.71
N GLU A 61 6.26 16.51 -2.54
CA GLU A 61 6.14 16.21 -3.96
C GLU A 61 5.42 14.88 -4.22
N VAL A 62 5.72 13.85 -3.42
CA VAL A 62 5.05 12.55 -3.50
C VAL A 62 3.61 12.67 -3.01
N TYR A 63 3.36 13.43 -1.93
CA TYR A 63 2.02 13.63 -1.40
C TYR A 63 1.10 14.38 -2.36
N LYS A 64 1.63 15.43 -3.00
CA LYS A 64 0.90 16.32 -3.91
C LYS A 64 0.80 15.78 -5.34
N GLY A 65 1.48 14.68 -5.65
CA GLY A 65 1.33 13.97 -6.93
C GLY A 65 -0.06 13.37 -7.16
N LEU A 66 -0.90 13.33 -6.11
CA LEU A 66 -2.28 12.90 -6.15
C LEU A 66 -3.19 13.96 -5.49
N PRO A 67 -4.51 13.95 -5.79
CA PRO A 67 -5.48 14.64 -4.96
C PRO A 67 -5.34 14.21 -3.50
N ALA A 68 -5.42 15.15 -2.57
CA ALA A 68 -5.13 14.90 -1.15
C ALA A 68 -5.95 13.75 -0.56
N GLN A 69 -7.22 13.59 -0.96
CA GLN A 69 -8.05 12.48 -0.53
C GLN A 69 -7.51 11.12 -1.02
N SER A 70 -7.07 11.04 -2.28
CA SER A 70 -6.45 9.83 -2.82
C SER A 70 -5.16 9.48 -2.07
N SER A 71 -4.33 10.48 -1.77
CA SER A 71 -3.13 10.27 -0.95
C SER A 71 -3.46 9.69 0.43
N GLN A 72 -4.47 10.24 1.11
CA GLN A 72 -4.92 9.73 2.40
C GLN A 72 -5.42 8.29 2.32
N GLN A 73 -6.17 7.94 1.27
CA GLN A 73 -6.67 6.58 1.07
C GLN A 73 -5.54 5.57 0.83
N VAL A 74 -4.52 5.94 0.06
CA VAL A 74 -3.32 5.11 -0.13
C VAL A 74 -2.64 4.86 1.21
N LEU A 75 -2.45 5.89 2.04
CA LEU A 75 -1.81 5.74 3.35
C LEU A 75 -2.62 4.88 4.34
N ARG A 76 -3.95 4.99 4.33
CA ARG A 76 -4.84 4.11 5.12
C ARG A 76 -4.76 2.66 4.67
N LEU A 77 -4.71 2.44 3.35
CA LEU A 77 -4.56 1.11 2.77
C LEU A 77 -3.25 0.45 3.23
N ILE A 78 -2.15 1.20 3.27
CA ILE A 78 -0.86 0.69 3.75
C ILE A 78 -0.97 0.24 5.21
N GLU A 79 -1.52 1.06 6.11
CA GLU A 79 -1.70 0.66 7.51
C GLU A 79 -2.54 -0.63 7.63
N LYS A 80 -3.65 -0.72 6.88
CA LYS A 80 -4.50 -1.91 6.83
C LYS A 80 -3.71 -3.14 6.36
N ASN A 81 -2.95 -3.01 5.28
CA ASN A 81 -2.16 -4.11 4.71
C ASN A 81 -1.11 -4.62 5.68
N TRP A 82 -0.39 -3.72 6.36
CA TRP A 82 0.60 -4.11 7.36
C TRP A 82 -0.02 -4.80 8.58
N LYS A 83 -1.17 -4.32 9.08
CA LYS A 83 -1.92 -5.00 10.15
C LYS A 83 -2.37 -6.40 9.71
N SER A 84 -2.92 -6.52 8.50
CA SER A 84 -3.32 -7.81 7.94
C SER A 84 -2.14 -8.77 7.77
N PHE A 85 -0.98 -8.29 7.31
CA PHE A 85 0.23 -9.09 7.16
C PHE A 85 0.67 -9.70 8.51
N PHE A 86 0.75 -8.90 9.57
CA PHE A 86 1.12 -9.42 10.88
C PHE A 86 0.10 -10.39 11.45
N LYS A 87 -1.20 -10.12 11.25
CA LYS A 87 -2.28 -11.04 11.64
C LYS A 87 -2.15 -12.38 10.90
N ALA A 88 -1.92 -12.35 9.58
CA ALA A 88 -1.73 -13.53 8.77
C ALA A 88 -0.49 -14.32 9.21
N ASN A 89 0.62 -13.65 9.49
CA ASN A 89 1.85 -14.30 9.99
C ASN A 89 1.64 -14.98 11.35
N GLN A 90 0.88 -14.36 12.27
CA GLN A 90 0.52 -14.97 13.55
C GLN A 90 -0.39 -16.20 13.37
N GLU A 91 -1.37 -16.12 12.47
CA GLU A 91 -2.27 -17.24 12.20
C GLU A 91 -1.54 -18.39 11.51
N TYR A 92 -0.63 -18.11 10.58
CA TYR A 92 0.19 -19.11 9.91
C TYR A 92 1.03 -19.93 10.90
N LYS A 93 1.61 -19.26 11.91
CA LYS A 93 2.37 -19.94 12.98
C LYS A 93 1.52 -20.91 13.81
N LYS A 94 0.21 -20.66 13.92
CA LYS A 94 -0.73 -21.48 14.70
C LYS A 94 -1.37 -22.58 13.87
N ASN A 95 -1.74 -22.26 12.63
CA ASN A 95 -2.55 -23.09 11.75
C ASN A 95 -1.98 -23.05 10.31
N PRO A 96 -0.79 -23.61 10.07
CA PRO A 96 -0.15 -23.56 8.75
C PRO A 96 -1.02 -24.21 7.67
N ASP A 97 -1.78 -25.26 8.00
CA ASP A 97 -2.67 -25.99 7.08
C ASP A 97 -3.80 -25.14 6.46
N LYS A 98 -4.08 -23.96 7.04
CA LYS A 98 -5.05 -23.01 6.47
C LYS A 98 -4.51 -22.23 5.26
N PHE A 99 -3.19 -22.21 5.05
CA PHE A 99 -2.54 -21.43 3.99
C PHE A 99 -2.07 -22.35 2.87
N LYS A 100 -2.97 -22.66 1.92
CA LYS A 100 -2.77 -23.73 0.93
C LYS A 100 -2.13 -23.31 -0.41
N GLY A 101 -1.82 -22.02 -0.59
CA GLY A 101 -1.27 -21.46 -1.82
C GLY A 101 -2.35 -21.14 -2.84
#